data_AF-A0A3M1LE98-F1
#
_entry.id   AF-A0A3M1LE98-F1
#
_cell.length_a   1.000
_cell.length_b   1.000
_cell.length_c   1.000
_cell.angle_alpha   90.00
_cell.angle_beta   90.00
_cell.angle_gamma   90.00
#
_symmetry.space_group_name_H-M   'P 1'
#
loop_
_entity.id
_entity.type
_entity.pdbx_description
1 polymer ?
#
loop_
_entity_poly.entity_id
_entity_poly.type
_entity_poly.pdbx_seq_one_letter_code
_entity_poly.pdbx_strand_id
1 'polypeptide(L)' 'MLSCQRDAFRIPPEVTYLNCAYLSPLPQRVEAAGHRGLERKRRPWEITPRDFF' A
#
# COMPACT_ATOMS: atom_id res chain seq x y z
N MET A 1 -6.14 16.29 18.84
CA MET A 1 -5.85 14.85 18.87
C MET A 1 -5.95 14.31 17.45
N LEU A 2 -5.07 13.39 17.04
CA LEU A 2 -5.17 12.74 15.73
C LEU A 2 -6.30 11.72 15.74
N SER A 3 -6.99 11.58 14.61
CA SER A 3 -7.98 10.51 14.43
C SER A 3 -7.29 9.16 14.30
N CYS A 4 -7.86 8.12 14.92
CA CYS A 4 -7.38 6.76 14.80
C CYS A 4 -7.48 6.29 13.33
N GLN A 5 -6.39 5.76 12.78
CA GLN A 5 -6.31 5.31 11.38
C GLN A 5 -6.35 3.77 11.27
N ARG A 6 -6.84 3.06 12.29
CA ARG A 6 -6.83 1.58 12.33
C ARG A 6 -7.46 0.95 11.10
N ASP A 7 -8.57 1.52 10.62
CA ASP A 7 -9.32 1.00 9.47
C ASP A 7 -8.57 1.15 8.15
N ALA A 8 -7.49 1.95 8.09
CA ALA A 8 -6.62 2.02 6.93
C ALA A 8 -5.76 0.77 6.76
N PHE A 9 -5.73 -0.15 7.73
CA PHE A 9 -4.89 -1.35 7.75
C PHE A 9 -5.74 -2.61 7.92
N ARG A 10 -5.31 -3.73 7.31
CA ARG A 10 -5.94 -5.05 7.49
C ARG A 10 -5.26 -5.81 8.63
N ILE A 11 -5.49 -5.35 9.86
CA ILE A 11 -4.98 -6.01 11.07
C ILE A 11 -6.17 -6.67 11.78
N PRO A 12 -6.11 -7.98 12.10
CA PRO A 12 -7.17 -8.63 12.86
C PRO A 12 -7.46 -7.91 14.20
N PRO A 13 -8.73 -7.85 14.65
CA PRO A 13 -9.14 -7.17 15.89
C PRO A 13 -8.34 -7.59 17.13
N GLU A 14 -7.93 -8.85 17.20
CA GLU A 14 -7.22 -9.48 18.30
C GLU A 14 -5.70 -9.27 18.28
N VAL A 15 -5.14 -8.71 17.20
CA VAL A 15 -3.70 -8.53 17.05
C VAL A 15 -3.26 -7.12 17.45
N THR A 16 -2.36 -7.04 18.44
CA THR A 16 -1.62 -5.81 18.76
C THR A 16 -0.21 -5.89 18.17
N TYR A 17 -0.03 -5.28 16.99
CA TYR A 17 1.25 -5.33 16.28
C TYR A 17 2.16 -4.16 16.69
N LEU A 18 3.29 -4.45 17.34
CA LEU A 18 4.21 -3.44 17.89
C LEU A 18 5.54 -3.32 17.12
N ASN A 19 5.79 -4.16 16.11
CA ASN A 19 7.06 -4.21 15.40
C ASN A 19 7.13 -3.27 14.16
N CYS A 20 6.37 -2.18 14.16
CA CYS A 20 6.27 -1.26 13.02
C CYS A 20 7.59 -0.59 12.63
N ALA A 21 8.54 -0.45 13.57
CA ALA A 21 9.86 0.12 13.31
C ALA A 21 10.74 -0.80 12.45
N TYR A 22 10.57 -2.12 12.56
CA TYR A 22 11.23 -3.09 11.71
C TYR A 22 10.45 -3.32 10.40
N LEU A 23 9.15 -3.58 10.52
CA LEU A 23 8.28 -3.81 9.36
C LEU A 23 6.88 -3.32 9.68
N SER A 24 6.38 -2.34 8.94
CA SER A 24 5.01 -1.85 9.12
C SER A 24 4.02 -2.63 8.23
N PRO A 25 2.79 -2.87 8.70
CA PRO A 25 1.72 -3.31 7.83
C PRO A 25 1.45 -2.24 6.77
N LEU A 26 1.14 -2.67 5.54
CA LEU A 26 0.81 -1.74 4.48
C LEU A 26 -0.59 -1.15 4.70
N PRO A 27 -0.77 0.18 4.57
CA PRO A 27 -2.09 0.75 4.43
C PRO A 27 -2.76 0.19 3.16
N GLN A 28 -4.07 -0.05 3.21
CA GLN A 28 -4.86 -0.60 2.09
C GLN A 28 -4.68 0.21 0.80
N ARG A 29 -4.55 1.55 0.89
CA ARG A 29 -4.30 2.42 -0.27
C ARG A 29 -2.94 2.15 -0.94
N VAL A 30 -1.93 1.80 -0.15
CA VAL A 30 -0.57 1.52 -0.63
C VAL A 30 -0.52 0.15 -1.27
N GLU A 31 -1.15 -0.86 -0.64
CA GLU A 31 -1.38 -2.19 -1.22
C GLU A 31 -2.03 -2.07 -2.61
N ALA A 32 -3.14 -1.33 -2.71
CA ALA A 32 -3.85 -1.12 -3.97
C ALA A 32 -3.00 -0.41 -5.04
N ALA A 33 -2.18 0.57 -4.65
CA ALA A 33 -1.25 1.23 -5.56
C ALA A 33 -0.17 0.25 -6.08
N GLY A 34 0.34 -0.62 -5.21
CA GLY A 34 1.27 -1.69 -5.57
C GLY A 34 0.68 -2.64 -6.62
N HIS A 35 -0.55 -3.11 -6.41
CA HIS A 35 -1.26 -3.96 -7.38
C HIS A 35 -1.42 -3.28 -8.74
N ARG A 36 -1.85 -2.01 -8.77
CA ARG A 36 -1.94 -1.24 -10.04
C ARG A 36 -0.59 -1.10 -10.73
N GLY A 37 0.48 -0.87 -9.96
CA GLY A 37 1.84 -0.79 -10.48
C GLY A 37 2.28 -2.10 -11.13
N LEU A 38 2.03 -3.24 -10.49
CA LEU A 38 2.30 -4.56 -11.04
C LEU A 38 1.51 -4.80 -12.34
N GLU A 39 0.22 -4.47 -12.34
CA GLU A 39 -0.63 -4.64 -13.51
C GLU A 39 -0.16 -3.81 -14.72
N ARG A 40 0.27 -2.56 -14.49
CA ARG A 40 0.88 -1.73 -15.54
C ARG A 40 2.20 -2.33 -16.04
N LYS A 41 3.05 -2.80 -15.13
CA LYS A 41 4.35 -3.41 -15.49
C LYS A 41 4.23 -4.72 -16.28
N ARG A 42 3.07 -5.39 -16.29
CA ARG A 42 2.80 -6.53 -17.17
C ARG A 42 2.69 -6.14 -18.64
N ARG A 43 2.36 -4.88 -18.93
CA ARG A 43 2.22 -4.33 -20.29
C ARG A 43 3.19 -3.16 -20.48
N PRO A 44 4.52 -3.40 -20.45
CA PRO A 44 5.50 -2.32 -20.50
C PRO A 44 5.43 -1.50 -21.80
N TRP A 45 4.92 -2.06 -22.90
CA TRP A 45 4.71 -1.35 -24.17
C TRP A 45 3.59 -0.29 -24.13
N GLU A 46 2.72 -0.31 -23.11
CA GLU A 46 1.72 0.74 -22.88
C GLU A 46 2.27 1.90 -22.04
N ILE A 47 3.46 1.74 -21.45
CA ILE A 47 4.07 2.76 -20.60
C ILE A 47 4.87 3.73 -21.47
N THR A 48 4.56 5.02 -21.37
CA THR A 48 5.15 6.11 -22.14
C THR A 48 5.98 7.03 -21.24
N PRO A 49 6.82 7.92 -21.79
CA PRO A 49 7.51 8.93 -20.98
C PRO A 49 6.57 9.80 -20.12
N ARG A 50 5.33 10.07 -20.58
CA ARG A 50 4.32 10.84 -19.83
C ARG A 50 3.85 10.14 -18.55
N ASP A 51 4.08 8.84 -18.42
CA ASP A 51 3.75 8.08 -17.22
C ASP A 51 4.75 8.30 -16.07
N PHE A 52 5.88 8.96 -16.36
CA PHE A 52 6.97 9.23 -15.43
C PHE A 52 7.23 10.73 -15.19
N PHE A 53 6.83 11.61 -16.11
CA PHE A 53 7.14 13.04 -16.10
C PHE A 53 5.89 13.91 -16.29
#